data_AF-A0A6J6RP90-F1
#
_entry.id   AF-A0A6J6RP90-F1
#
_cell.length_a   1.000
_cell.length_b   1.000
_cell.length_c   1.000
_cell.angle_alpha   90.00
_cell.angle_beta   90.00
_cell.angle_gamma   90.00
#
_symmetry.space_group_name_H-M   'P 1'
#
loop_
_entity.id
_entity.type
_entity.pdbx_description
1 polymer ?
#
loop_
_entity_poly.entity_id
_entity_poly.type
_entity_poly.pdbx_seq_one_letter_code
_entity_poly.pdbx_strand_id
1 'polypeptide(L)' 'MVAGSDTHGQPAVVPDPGGTAPGRGAHLHPTAECLDLAVRRKAFARALRIAGGGPGLSTTPLAEHLTTRVAQH' A
#
# COMPACT_ATOMS: atom_id res chain seq x y z
N MET A 1 -0.04 4.13 -5.34
CA MET A 1 0.58 3.75 -4.05
C MET A 1 2.02 3.33 -4.28
N VAL A 2 2.90 3.54 -3.30
CA VAL A 2 4.34 3.29 -3.43
C VAL A 2 4.88 2.54 -2.21
N ALA A 3 6.11 2.06 -2.33
CA ALA A 3 6.89 1.60 -1.18
C ALA A 3 7.33 2.81 -0.34
N GLY A 4 7.08 2.75 0.96
CA GLY A 4 7.55 3.73 1.93
C GLY A 4 7.76 3.05 3.28
N SER A 5 7.59 3.81 4.35
CA SER A 5 7.65 3.30 5.72
C SER A 5 6.43 3.74 6.51
N ASP A 6 6.02 2.94 7.50
CA ASP A 6 5.02 3.34 8.48
C ASP A 6 5.63 4.24 9.57
N THR A 7 4.80 4.62 10.55
CA THR A 7 5.21 5.44 11.71
C THR A 7 6.31 4.81 12.56
N HIS A 8 6.52 3.50 12.45
CA HIS A 8 7.56 2.74 13.16
C HIS A 8 8.82 2.53 12.31
N GLY A 9 8.89 3.11 11.11
CA GLY A 9 10.01 2.94 10.18
C GLY A 9 10.02 1.59 9.47
N GLN A 10 8.97 0.77 9.61
CA GLN A 10 8.87 -0.53 8.94
C GLN A 10 8.40 -0.35 7.50
N PRO A 11 8.86 -1.20 6.56
CA PRO A 11 8.46 -1.11 5.17
C PRO A 11 6.93 -1.21 5.03
N ALA A 12 6.34 -0.23 4.37
CA ALA A 12 4.89 -0.10 4.26
C ALA A 12 4.45 0.31 2.85
N VAL A 13 3.20 0.02 2.54
CA VAL A 13 2.54 0.49 1.33
C VAL A 13 1.86 1.81 1.64
N VAL A 14 2.37 2.89 1.06
CA VAL A 14 1.87 4.24 1.32
C VAL A 14 1.00 4.70 0.12
N PRO A 15 -0.19 5.29 0.38
CA PRO A 15 -0.99 5.89 -0.68
C PRO A 15 -0.21 7.02 -1.37
N ASP A 16 -0.28 7.05 -2.70
CA ASP A 16 0.23 8.17 -3.51
C ASP A 16 -0.88 8.54 -4.51
N PRO A 17 -1.85 9.37 -4.10
CA PRO A 17 -2.96 9.77 -4.96
C PRO A 17 -2.50 10.65 -6.12
N GLY A 18 -1.40 11.38 -5.94
CA GLY A 18 -0.84 12.29 -6.96
C GLY A 18 0.03 11.58 -7.99
N GLY A 19 0.47 10.35 -7.74
CA GLY A 19 1.39 9.64 -8.63
C GLY A 19 2.75 10.34 -8.74
N THR A 20 3.15 11.07 -7.70
CA THR A 20 4.34 11.94 -7.72
C THR A 20 5.56 11.30 -7.07
N ALA A 21 5.38 10.18 -6.37
CA ALA A 21 6.46 9.56 -5.65
C ALA A 21 7.46 8.90 -6.62
N PRO A 22 8.78 9.10 -6.41
CA PRO A 22 9.80 8.53 -7.28
C PRO A 22 9.87 7.01 -7.11
N GLY A 23 10.16 6.31 -8.21
CA GLY A 23 10.40 4.86 -8.20
C GLY A 23 9.22 4.04 -8.71
N ARG A 24 8.99 2.88 -8.09
CA ARG A 24 7.94 1.92 -8.52
C ARG A 24 6.64 2.19 -7.79
N GLY A 25 5.59 2.41 -8.55
CA GLY A 25 4.22 2.50 -8.06
C GLY A 25 3.42 1.23 -8.30
N ALA A 26 2.33 1.11 -7.55
CA ALA A 26 1.27 0.15 -7.76
C ALA A 26 -0.09 0.86 -7.70
N HIS A 27 -1.07 0.31 -8.40
CA HIS A 27 -2.44 0.83 -8.42
C HIS A 27 -3.41 -0.19 -7.83
N LEU A 28 -4.40 0.32 -7.11
CA LEU A 28 -5.48 -0.42 -6.49
C LEU A 28 -6.74 0.43 -6.60
N HIS A 29 -7.90 -0.20 -6.84
CA HIS A 29 -9.16 0.50 -6.67
C HIS A 29 -9.35 0.87 -5.19
N PRO A 30 -9.90 2.06 -4.87
CA PRO A 30 -10.00 2.54 -3.51
C PRO A 30 -11.15 1.86 -2.73
N THR A 31 -11.12 0.54 -2.63
CA THR A 31 -12.11 -0.27 -1.89
C THR A 31 -11.40 -1.22 -0.93
N ALA A 32 -12.04 -1.52 0.20
CA ALA A 32 -11.51 -2.42 1.21
C ALA A 32 -11.33 -3.86 0.67
N GLU A 33 -12.24 -4.33 -0.17
CA GLU A 33 -12.15 -5.67 -0.79
C GLU A 33 -10.94 -5.80 -1.71
N CYS A 34 -10.65 -4.77 -2.51
CA CYS A 34 -9.46 -4.78 -3.36
C CYS A 34 -8.19 -4.82 -2.51
N LEU A 35 -8.15 -4.06 -1.41
CA LEU A 35 -7.02 -4.08 -0.48
C LEU A 35 -6.80 -5.47 0.14
N ASP A 36 -7.86 -6.10 0.67
CA ASP A 36 -7.78 -7.43 1.27
C ASP A 36 -7.28 -8.47 0.26
N LEU A 37 -7.82 -8.46 -0.96
CA LEU A 37 -7.37 -9.34 -2.05
C LEU A 37 -5.89 -9.12 -2.39
N ALA A 38 -5.44 -7.87 -2.44
CA ALA A 38 -4.06 -7.53 -2.75
C ALA A 38 -3.08 -7.96 -1.64
N VAL A 39 -3.49 -7.85 -0.36
CA VAL A 39 -2.73 -8.37 0.79
C VAL A 39 -2.63 -9.89 0.73
N ARG A 40 -3.75 -10.60 0.60
CA ARG A 40 -3.78 -12.07 0.54
C ARG A 40 -2.90 -12.63 -0.57
N ARG A 41 -2.92 -11.97 -1.75
CA ARG A 41 -2.13 -12.40 -2.92
C ARG A 41 -0.69 -11.90 -2.92
N LYS A 42 -0.26 -11.16 -1.89
CA LYS A 42 1.06 -10.52 -1.82
C LYS A 42 1.34 -9.64 -3.05
N ALA A 43 0.31 -8.99 -3.58
CA ALA A 43 0.37 -8.25 -4.84
C ALA A 43 1.32 -7.03 -4.74
N PHE A 44 1.31 -6.34 -3.59
CA PHE A 44 2.19 -5.19 -3.34
C PHE A 44 3.66 -5.56 -3.33
N ALA A 45 4.02 -6.64 -2.65
CA ALA A 45 5.40 -7.13 -2.60
C ALA A 45 5.93 -7.43 -4.01
N ARG A 46 5.09 -8.05 -4.85
CA ARG A 46 5.42 -8.34 -6.25
C ARG A 46 5.53 -7.06 -7.09
N ALA A 47 4.55 -6.16 -7.00
CA ALA A 47 4.50 -4.95 -7.82
C ALA A 47 5.61 -3.96 -7.48
N LEU A 48 5.91 -3.79 -6.19
CA LEU A 48 6.95 -2.91 -5.68
C LEU A 48 8.34 -3.57 -5.66
N ARG A 49 8.44 -4.84 -6.07
CA ARG A 49 9.65 -5.66 -6.07
C ARG A 49 10.39 -5.61 -4.73
N ILE A 50 9.63 -5.69 -3.64
CA ILE A 50 10.19 -5.82 -2.30
C ILE A 50 10.50 -7.31 -2.11
N ALA A 51 11.76 -7.65 -2.38
CA ALA A 51 12.25 -9.02 -2.33
C ALA A 51 12.51 -9.46 -0.88
N GLY A 52 11.99 -10.64 -0.51
CA GLY A 52 12.64 -11.58 0.41
C GLY A 52 12.70 -11.23 1.90
N GLY A 53 12.01 -12.04 2.71
CA GLY A 53 12.46 -12.40 4.06
C GLY A 53 12.33 -11.39 5.20
N GLY A 54 12.04 -10.12 4.93
CA GLY A 54 11.78 -9.11 5.97
C GLY A 54 10.38 -9.23 6.61
N PRO A 55 10.15 -8.58 7.78
CA PRO A 55 8.82 -8.46 8.35
C PRO A 55 7.87 -7.90 7.27
N GLY A 56 6.73 -8.55 7.09
CA GLY A 56 5.83 -8.30 5.96
C GLY A 56 5.50 -6.81 5.76
N LEU A 57 5.18 -6.44 4.53
CA LEU A 57 4.79 -5.06 4.21
C LEU A 57 3.55 -4.65 5.01
N SER A 58 3.69 -3.58 5.80
CA SER A 58 2.57 -2.98 6.50
C SER A 58 1.63 -2.29 5.51
N THR A 59 0.34 -2.63 5.56
CA THR A 59 -0.70 -1.95 4.76
C THR A 59 -1.56 -0.99 5.58
N THR A 60 -1.21 -0.79 6.85
CA THR A 60 -1.91 0.13 7.77
C THR A 60 -2.10 1.54 7.19
N PRO A 61 -1.06 2.23 6.69
CA PRO A 61 -1.23 3.59 6.16
C PRO A 61 -2.13 3.64 4.92
N LEU A 62 -2.17 2.56 4.12
CA LEU A 62 -3.09 2.46 2.99
C LEU A 62 -4.53 2.21 3.46
N ALA A 63 -4.74 1.36 4.47
CA ALA A 63 -6.05 1.07 5.03
C ALA A 63 -6.69 2.32 5.65
N GLU A 64 -5.92 3.08 6.43
CA GLU A 64 -6.36 4.36 7.02
C GLU A 64 -6.78 5.35 5.94
N HIS A 65 -5.98 5.47 4.88
CA HIS A 65 -6.30 6.34 3.75
C HIS A 65 -7.56 5.94 2.99
N LEU A 66 -7.80 4.63 2.81
CA LEU A 66 -9.04 4.15 2.19
C LEU A 66 -10.25 4.48 3.06
N THR A 67 -10.16 4.34 4.38
CA THR A 67 -11.23 4.75 5.30
C THR A 67 -11.54 6.25 5.17
N THR A 68 -10.51 7.11 5.12
CA THR A 68 -10.72 8.55 4.90
C THR A 68 -11.35 8.84 3.54
N ARG A 69 -10.94 8.15 2.47
CA ARG A 69 -11.51 8.36 1.12
C ARG A 69 -12.95 7.87 1.00
N VAL A 70 -13.29 6.73 1.61
CA VAL A 70 -14.66 6.21 1.61
C VAL A 70 -15.58 7.15 2.39
N ALA A 71 -15.11 7.79 3.46
CA ALA A 71 -15.88 8.79 4.21
C ALA A 71 -16.11 10.11 3.46
N GLN A 72 -15.44 10.33 2.32
CA GLN A 72 -15.55 11.55 1.50
C GLN A 72 -16.47 11.37 0.28
N HIS A 73 -17.18 10.25 0.19
CA HIS A 73 -18.15 9.91 -0.85
C HIS A 73 -19.52 9.61 -0.23
#